data_AF-A0A7D4Q5U0-F1
#
_entry.id   AF-A0A7D4Q5U0-F1
#
_cell.length_a   1.000
_cell.length_b   1.000
_cell.length_c   1.000
_cell.angle_alpha   90.00
_cell.angle_beta   90.00
_cell.angle_gamma   90.00
#
_symmetry.space_group_name_H-M   'P 1'
#
loop_
_entity.id
_entity.type
_entity.pdbx_description
1 polymer ?
#
loop_
_entity_poly.entity_id
_entity_poly.type
_entity_poly.pdbx_seq_one_letter_code
_entity_poly.pdbx_strand_id
1 'polypeptide(L)' 'MVRTILKTERNSITLQLPDDLVGKTVEVIAFEVDDIIPEPTSKLKPSQLRGFLSKDIAEKMQEQIKKDRDAWNS' A
#
# COMPACT_ATOMS: atom_id res chain seq x y z
N MET A 1 17.04 6.69 18.04
CA MET A 1 17.69 6.61 16.71
C MET A 1 16.73 7.19 15.69
N VAL A 2 17.06 8.34 15.10
CA VAL A 2 16.23 8.98 14.08
C VAL A 2 16.67 8.42 12.72
N ARG A 3 15.78 7.73 12.00
CA ARG A 3 16.03 7.26 10.63
C ARG A 3 15.08 7.96 9.68
N THR A 4 15.63 8.63 8.67
CA THR A 4 14.86 9.29 7.62
C THR A 4 15.22 8.66 6.28
N ILE A 5 14.22 8.14 5.57
CA ILE A 5 14.36 7.68 4.19
C ILE A 5 13.75 8.76 3.31
N LEU A 6 14.54 9.29 2.39
CA LEU A 6 14.11 10.34 1.47
C LEU A 6 14.71 10.08 0.10
N LYS A 7 13.99 10.53 -0.94
CA LYS A 7 14.48 10.56 -2.31
C LYS A 7 15.01 11.96 -2.58
N THR A 8 16.29 12.10 -2.89
CA THR A 8 16.88 13.42 -3.12
C THR A 8 16.58 13.89 -4.54
N GLU A 9 16.07 15.11 -4.69
CA GLU A 9 15.95 15.79 -6.00
C GLU A 9 17.07 16.81 -6.22
N ARG A 10 17.90 17.03 -5.18
CA ARG A 10 18.97 18.02 -5.13
C ARG A 10 20.21 17.39 -4.51
N ASN A 11 21.36 18.02 -4.74
CA ASN A 11 22.66 17.58 -4.22
C ASN A 11 22.94 18.00 -2.76
N SER A 12 21.95 18.52 -2.05
CA SER A 12 22.08 19.00 -0.67
C SER A 12 20.91 18.53 0.20
N ILE A 13 21.20 18.17 1.46
CA ILE A 13 20.20 17.79 2.46
C ILE A 13 20.36 18.71 3.67
N THR A 14 19.25 19.22 4.20
CA THR A 14 19.20 19.96 5.48
C THR A 14 18.44 19.11 6.49
N LEU A 15 19.04 18.88 7.66
CA LEU A 15 18.45 18.10 8.75
C LEU A 15 18.12 19.03 9.91
N GLN A 16 16.88 18.98 10.38
CA GLN A 16 16.50 19.63 11.62
C GLN A 16 16.54 18.60 12.74
N LEU A 17 17.37 18.85 13.75
CA LEU A 17 17.53 17.96 14.89
C LEU A 17 16.52 18.31 15.99
N PRO A 18 16.02 17.32 16.74
CA PRO A 18 15.23 17.59 17.92
C PRO A 18 16.07 18.15 19.08
N ASP A 19 15.42 18.87 19.98
CA ASP A 19 16.06 19.63 21.06
C ASP A 19 16.91 18.76 22.00
N ASP A 20 16.54 17.49 22.14
CA ASP A 20 17.25 16.51 22.97
C ASP A 20 18.62 16.09 22.43
N LEU A 21 18.93 16.42 21.17
CA LEU A 21 20.24 16.20 20.53
C LEU A 21 21.14 17.44 20.56
N VAL A 22 20.66 18.58 21.04
CA VAL A 22 21.46 19.82 21.12
C VAL A 22 22.64 19.64 22.08
N GLY A 23 23.84 20.00 21.61
CA GLY A 23 25.09 19.88 22.39
C GLY A 23 25.70 18.47 22.44
N LYS A 24 25.10 17.50 21.76
CA LYS A 24 25.63 16.14 21.64
C LYS A 24 26.31 15.95 20.28
N THR A 25 27.31 15.07 20.23
CA THR A 25 27.90 14.62 18.97
C THR A 25 26.91 13.69 18.26
N VAL A 26 26.63 13.97 16.98
CA VAL A 26 25.71 13.20 16.15
C VAL A 26 26.47 12.62 14.96
N GLU A 27 26.34 11.32 14.74
CA GLU A 27 26.82 10.63 13.55
C GLU A 27 25.70 10.54 12.51
N VAL A 28 26.01 10.86 11.25
CA VAL A 28 25.08 10.80 10.13
C VAL A 28 25.64 9.86 9.07
N ILE A 29 24.85 8.85 8.69
CA ILE A 29 25.21 7.85 7.70
C ILE A 29 24.17 7.90 6.58
N ALA A 30 24.63 8.05 5.34
CA ALA A 30 23.79 8.02 4.13
C ALA A 30 24.20 6.85 3.26
N PHE A 31 23.22 6.08 2.80
CA PHE A 31 23.41 4.97 1.87
C PHE A 31 22.20 4.88 0.94
N GLU A 32 22.43 4.37 -0.26
CA GLU A 32 21.38 4.07 -1.22
C GLU A 32 20.49 2.96 -0.68
N VAL A 33 19.17 3.12 -0.85
CA VAL A 33 18.19 2.09 -0.50
C VAL A 33 17.47 1.73 -1.79
N ASP A 34 17.42 0.45 -2.11
CA ASP A 34 16.63 -0.04 -3.23
C ASP A 34 15.15 0.27 -2.96
N ASP A 35 14.53 1.03 -3.88
CA ASP A 35 13.07 1.22 -3.90
C ASP A 35 12.46 -0.16 -4.18
N ILE A 36 12.00 -0.87 -3.14
CA ILE A 36 11.07 -1.99 -3.31
C ILE A 36 9.75 -1.34 -3.72
N ILE A 37 9.57 -1.07 -5.01
CA ILE A 37 8.29 -0.70 -5.58
C ILE A 37 7.39 -1.92 -5.34
N PRO A 38 6.40 -1.88 -4.44
CA PRO A 38 5.43 -2.94 -4.41
C PRO A 38 4.78 -2.96 -5.80
N GLU A 39 4.86 -4.10 -6.50
CA GLU A 39 4.15 -4.24 -7.76
C GLU A 39 2.71 -3.78 -7.51
N PRO A 40 2.15 -2.90 -8.35
CA PRO A 40 0.79 -2.48 -8.17
C PRO A 40 -0.05 -3.76 -8.22
N THR A 41 -0.60 -4.15 -7.07
CA THR A 41 -1.61 -5.21 -7.02
C THR A 41 -2.77 -4.66 -7.81
N SER A 42 -2.82 -5.00 -9.10
CA SER A 42 -3.92 -4.58 -9.96
C SER A 42 -5.18 -5.09 -9.26
N LYS A 43 -6.03 -4.17 -8.82
CA LYS A 43 -7.33 -4.53 -8.25
C LYS A 43 -8.12 -5.13 -9.42
N LEU A 44 -8.01 -6.44 -9.58
CA LEU A 44 -8.75 -7.16 -10.61
C LEU A 44 -10.22 -6.89 -10.40
N LYS A 45 -10.88 -6.34 -11.42
CA LYS A 45 -12.33 -6.20 -11.41
C LYS A 45 -12.93 -7.61 -11.39
N PRO A 46 -14.02 -7.85 -10.66
CA PRO A 46 -14.71 -9.15 -10.69
C PRO A 46 -15.06 -9.63 -12.11
N SER A 47 -15.26 -8.72 -13.07
CA SER A 47 -15.44 -9.04 -14.49
C SER A 47 -14.24 -9.73 -15.14
N GLN A 48 -13.02 -9.48 -14.66
CA GLN A 48 -11.78 -10.10 -15.12
C GLN A 48 -11.56 -11.49 -14.53
N LEU A 49 -12.32 -11.87 -13.49
CA LEU A 49 -12.35 -13.21 -12.90
C LEU A 49 -13.42 -14.11 -13.55
N ARG A 50 -14.15 -13.60 -14.55
CA ARG A 50 -15.19 -14.35 -15.26
C ARG A 50 -14.53 -15.49 -16.05
N GLY A 51 -14.89 -16.74 -15.72
CA GLY A 51 -14.31 -17.95 -16.30
C GLY A 51 -13.30 -18.69 -15.41
N PHE A 52 -12.82 -18.06 -14.32
CA PHE A 52 -12.00 -18.74 -13.30
C PHE A 52 -12.84 -19.50 -12.26
N LEU A 53 -14.06 -19.02 -11.99
CA LEU A 53 -14.98 -19.68 -11.09
C LEU A 53 -15.68 -20.83 -11.80
N SER A 54 -15.77 -21.99 -11.14
CA SER A 54 -16.64 -23.08 -11.60
C SER A 54 -18.10 -22.60 -11.64
N LYS A 55 -18.90 -23.17 -12.55
CA LYS A 55 -20.31 -22.77 -12.75
C LYS A 55 -21.10 -22.77 -11.43
N ASP A 56 -20.91 -23.79 -10.60
CA ASP A 56 -21.58 -23.94 -9.31
C ASP A 56 -21.27 -22.82 -8.32
N ILE A 57 -20.02 -22.33 -8.28
CA ILE A 57 -19.61 -21.24 -7.38
C ILE A 57 -20.14 -19.91 -7.90
N ALA A 58 -20.14 -19.72 -9.22
CA ALA A 58 -20.68 -18.51 -9.85
C ALA A 58 -22.19 -18.37 -9.61
N GLU A 59 -22.96 -19.47 -9.73
CA GLU A 59 -24.41 -19.46 -9.48
C GLU A 59 -24.73 -19.13 -8.02
N LYS A 60 -24.06 -19.78 -7.06
CA LYS A 60 -24.25 -19.48 -5.62
C LYS A 60 -23.93 -18.02 -5.27
N MET A 61 -22.87 -17.47 -5.87
CA MET A 61 -22.52 -16.06 -5.68
C MET A 61 -23.62 -15.13 -6.22
N GLN A 62 -24.17 -15.42 -7.39
CA GLN A 62 -25.26 -14.63 -7.98
C GLN A 62 -26.55 -14.73 -7.17
N GLU A 63 -26.88 -15.93 -6.65
CA GLU A 63 -28.04 -16.13 -5.78
C GLU A 63 -27.92 -15.34 -4.47
N GLN A 64 -26.73 -15.32 -3.86
CA GLN A 64 -26.51 -14.55 -2.64
C GLN A 64 -26.64 -13.04 -2.89
N ILE A 65 -26.05 -12.54 -3.98
CA ILE A 65 -26.17 -11.12 -4.36
C ILE A 65 -27.63 -10.71 -4.57
N LYS A 66 -28.44 -11.58 -5.18
CA LYS A 66 -29.89 -11.32 -5.36
C LYS A 66 -30.61 -11.26 -4.03
N LYS A 67 -30.39 -12.24 -3.14
CA LYS A 67 -30.99 -12.26 -1.79
C LYS A 67 -30.66 -11.01 -1.00
N ASP A 68 -29.39 -10.61 -1.00
CA ASP A 68 -28.94 -9.41 -0.30
C ASP A 68 -29.61 -8.16 -0.89
N ARG A 69 -29.72 -8.07 -2.23
CA ARG A 69 -30.39 -6.94 -2.87
C ARG A 69 -31.88 -6.87 -2.57
N ASP A 70 -32.58 -8.01 -2.55
CA ASP A 70 -34.01 -8.07 -2.25
C ASP A 70 -34.30 -7.74 -0.78
N ALA A 71 -33.39 -8.15 0.13
CA ALA A 71 -33.44 -7.80 1.54
C ALA A 71 -33.25 -6.30 1.81
N TRP A 72 -32.53 -5.58 0.95
CA TRP A 72 -32.37 -4.13 1.03
C TRP A 72 -33.50 -3.33 0.36
N ASN A 73 -34.30 -3.97 -0.51
CA ASN A 73 -35.45 -3.36 -1.17
C ASN A 73 -36.79 -3.67 -0.49
N SER A 74 -36.77 -4.39 0.64
CA SER A 74 -37.91 -4.67 1.52
C SER A 74 -37.84 -3.81 2.78
#